data_AF-A0A4Z0K5H1-F1
#
_entry.id   AF-A0A4Z0K5H1-F1
#
_cell.length_a   1.000
_cell.length_b   1.000
_cell.length_c   1.000
_cell.angle_alpha   90.00
_cell.angle_beta   90.00
_cell.angle_gamma   90.00
#
_symmetry.space_group_name_H-M   'P 1'
#
loop_
_entity.id
_entity.type
_entity.pdbx_description
1 polymer ?
#
loop_
_entity_poly.entity_id
_entity_poly.type
_entity_poly.pdbx_seq_one_letter_code
_entity_poly.pdbx_strand_id
1 'polypeptide(L)'
;MELLAPYRQEIGERRRALVPLAEALERDVDELWTDIVTEWDQLGKEDAGWLPTNFHTNRAIYTIQFPTGWWIDATASETIAALSEKFADRLTMLHEPLTMSHLTGDDRNLTSAIAEVLRDQVVLDDDTKPLGIEFLSKHGSSSAGSGVCWAHWMSDDRNQSTPQLQVVGKDAIDPNDTDLALAQRYCGIRLR
;
A
#
# COMPACT_ATOMS: atom_id res chain seq x y z
N MET A 1 -5.67 -2.21 -0.30
CA MET A 1 -5.39 -3.67 -0.39
C MET A 1 -4.03 -4.05 0.20
N GLU A 2 -2.93 -3.30 -0.03
CA GLU A 2 -1.57 -3.65 0.45
C GLU A 2 -1.48 -4.07 1.93
N LEU A 3 -2.14 -3.35 2.84
CA LEU A 3 -2.13 -3.64 4.29
C LEU A 3 -2.65 -5.05 4.67
N LEU A 4 -3.38 -5.72 3.77
CA LEU A 4 -3.94 -7.06 3.97
C LEU A 4 -3.23 -8.15 3.15
N ALA A 5 -2.28 -7.76 2.28
CA ALA A 5 -1.56 -8.70 1.44
C ALA A 5 -0.65 -9.69 2.22
N PRO A 6 0.06 -9.27 3.30
CA PRO A 6 0.85 -10.21 4.11
C PRO A 6 0.00 -11.32 4.73
N TYR A 7 -1.16 -10.97 5.32
CA TYR A 7 -2.08 -11.94 5.90
C TYR A 7 -2.58 -12.97 4.86
N ARG A 8 -2.84 -12.54 3.62
CA ARG A 8 -3.21 -13.45 2.53
C ARG A 8 -2.08 -14.43 2.18
N GLN A 9 -0.83 -13.97 2.14
CA GLN A 9 0.33 -14.83 1.89
C GLN A 9 0.51 -15.85 3.01
N GLU A 10 0.46 -15.40 4.26
CA GLU A 10 0.58 -16.24 5.46
C GLU A 10 -0.50 -17.34 5.52
N ILE A 11 -1.76 -17.01 5.21
CA ILE A 11 -2.86 -18.00 5.10
C ILE A 11 -2.58 -19.01 3.97
N GLY A 12 -2.12 -18.53 2.80
CA GLY A 12 -1.78 -19.39 1.67
C GLY A 12 -0.55 -20.27 1.90
N GLU A 13 0.38 -19.86 2.77
CA GLU A 13 1.52 -20.66 3.21
C GLU A 13 1.10 -21.69 4.24
N ARG A 14 0.32 -21.31 5.26
CA ARG A 14 -0.25 -22.23 6.25
C ARG A 14 -1.10 -23.32 5.60
N ARG A 15 -1.98 -22.98 4.65
CA ARG A 15 -2.80 -23.96 3.89
C ARG A 15 -1.94 -24.86 2.99
N ARG A 16 -0.84 -24.37 2.40
CA ARG A 16 0.12 -25.22 1.66
C ARG A 16 0.92 -26.16 2.58
N ALA A 17 1.27 -25.72 3.79
CA ALA A 17 1.96 -26.54 4.78
C ALA A 17 1.11 -27.74 5.28
N LEU A 18 -0.22 -27.71 5.10
CA LEU A 18 -1.10 -28.84 5.39
C LEU A 18 -1.16 -29.91 4.30
N VAL A 19 -0.67 -29.66 3.08
CA VAL A 19 -0.78 -30.62 1.96
C VAL A 19 -0.22 -32.01 2.33
N PRO A 20 0.99 -32.15 2.93
CA PRO A 20 1.50 -33.47 3.32
C PRO A 20 0.66 -34.17 4.40
N LEU A 21 -0.04 -33.41 5.24
CA LEU A 21 -0.94 -33.96 6.26
C LEU A 21 -2.28 -34.38 5.65
N ALA A 22 -2.82 -33.61 4.70
CA ALA A 22 -4.02 -33.98 3.94
C ALA A 22 -3.80 -35.26 3.14
N GLU A 23 -2.66 -35.36 2.43
CA GLU A 23 -2.23 -36.58 1.73
C GLU A 23 -2.11 -37.78 2.68
N ALA A 24 -1.45 -37.62 3.83
CA ALA A 24 -1.27 -38.69 4.82
C ALA A 24 -2.57 -39.13 5.53
N LEU A 25 -3.61 -38.28 5.51
CA LEU A 25 -4.94 -38.58 6.06
C LEU A 25 -5.94 -39.04 4.99
N GLU A 26 -5.55 -39.09 3.71
CA GLU A 26 -6.43 -39.33 2.56
C GLU A 26 -7.63 -38.35 2.50
N ARG A 27 -7.41 -37.09 2.91
CA ARG A 27 -8.42 -36.03 2.94
C ARG A 27 -8.12 -34.92 1.93
N ASP A 28 -9.17 -34.20 1.53
CA ASP A 28 -9.01 -32.95 0.81
C ASP A 28 -8.42 -31.85 1.73
N VAL A 29 -7.54 -31.00 1.17
CA VAL A 29 -6.83 -29.97 1.94
C VAL A 29 -7.73 -28.80 2.35
N ASP A 30 -8.81 -28.53 1.61
CA ASP A 30 -9.78 -27.48 1.94
C ASP A 30 -10.75 -27.98 3.03
N GLU A 31 -11.11 -29.27 2.98
CA GLU A 31 -11.88 -29.95 4.03
C GLU A 31 -11.08 -29.99 5.35
N LEU A 32 -9.82 -30.44 5.32
CA LEU A 32 -8.93 -30.47 6.49
C LEU A 32 -8.69 -29.06 7.07
N TRP A 33 -8.50 -28.05 6.21
CA TRP A 33 -8.39 -26.65 6.63
C TRP A 33 -9.66 -26.16 7.33
N THR A 34 -10.84 -26.53 6.81
CA THR A 34 -12.13 -26.13 7.38
C THR A 34 -12.35 -26.74 8.76
N ASP A 35 -11.98 -28.01 8.96
CA ASP A 35 -12.02 -28.67 10.28
C ASP A 35 -11.09 -27.99 11.28
N ILE A 36 -9.83 -27.75 10.90
CA ILE A 36 -8.82 -27.12 11.77
C ILE A 36 -9.29 -25.71 12.20
N VAL A 37 -9.80 -24.91 11.26
CA VAL A 37 -10.36 -23.58 11.56
C VAL A 37 -11.58 -23.69 12.50
N THR A 38 -12.42 -24.71 12.33
CA THR A 38 -13.61 -24.93 13.17
C THR A 38 -13.23 -25.38 14.59
N GLU A 39 -12.24 -26.26 14.73
CA GLU A 39 -11.70 -26.68 16.03
C GLU A 39 -11.03 -25.50 16.76
N TRP A 40 -10.28 -24.66 16.05
CA TRP A 40 -9.62 -23.49 16.65
C TRP A 40 -10.63 -22.41 17.08
N ASP A 41 -11.71 -22.22 16.33
CA ASP A 41 -12.83 -21.35 16.71
C ASP A 41 -13.52 -21.84 18.00
N GLN A 42 -13.80 -23.14 18.10
CA GLN A 42 -14.34 -23.77 19.33
C GLN A 42 -13.39 -23.66 20.54
N LEU A 43 -12.08 -23.68 20.29
CA LEU A 43 -11.04 -23.51 21.31
C LEU A 43 -10.69 -22.03 21.60
N GLY A 44 -11.28 -21.08 20.86
CA GLY A 44 -11.02 -19.65 21.00
C GLY A 44 -9.60 -19.20 20.63
N LYS A 45 -8.90 -19.92 19.75
CA LYS A 45 -7.54 -19.62 19.29
C LYS A 45 -7.53 -18.87 17.95
N GLU A 46 -6.64 -17.88 17.82
CA GLU A 46 -6.75 -16.83 16.80
C GLU A 46 -5.93 -17.07 15.50
N ASP A 47 -5.35 -18.26 15.29
CA ASP A 47 -4.19 -18.45 14.41
C ASP A 47 -4.46 -18.77 12.91
N ALA A 48 -5.69 -18.76 12.41
CA ALA A 48 -5.95 -18.94 10.97
C ALA A 48 -7.11 -18.10 10.44
N GLY A 49 -6.82 -17.23 9.46
CA GLY A 49 -7.85 -16.48 8.74
C GLY A 49 -8.48 -15.31 9.50
N TRP A 50 -8.07 -15.02 10.73
CA TRP A 50 -8.62 -13.90 11.50
C TRP A 50 -7.81 -12.63 11.30
N LEU A 51 -8.50 -11.53 11.02
CA LEU A 51 -7.96 -10.18 11.14
C LEU A 51 -8.14 -9.74 12.60
N PRO A 52 -7.06 -9.51 13.37
CA PRO A 52 -7.17 -9.17 14.78
C PRO A 52 -8.10 -7.97 15.02
N THR A 53 -8.97 -8.03 16.03
CA THR A 53 -9.92 -6.95 16.35
C THR A 53 -9.20 -5.59 16.49
N ASN A 54 -7.99 -5.58 17.08
CA ASN A 54 -7.17 -4.37 17.21
C ASN A 54 -6.78 -3.71 15.87
N PHE A 55 -6.82 -4.43 14.74
CA PHE A 55 -6.53 -3.86 13.43
C PHE A 55 -7.60 -2.86 13.01
N HIS A 56 -8.88 -3.20 13.17
CA HIS A 56 -9.98 -2.32 12.75
C HIS A 56 -10.37 -1.31 13.84
N THR A 57 -10.22 -1.65 15.14
CA THR A 57 -10.51 -0.71 16.23
C THR A 57 -9.46 0.38 16.40
N ASN A 58 -8.19 0.11 16.08
CA ASN A 58 -7.09 1.07 16.28
C ASN A 58 -6.69 1.80 14.99
N ARG A 59 -7.33 1.49 13.85
CA ARG A 59 -7.13 2.18 12.57
C ARG A 59 -8.39 2.93 12.18
N ALA A 60 -8.20 3.97 11.38
CA ALA A 60 -9.27 4.76 10.78
C ALA A 60 -8.85 5.12 9.36
N ILE A 61 -9.83 5.34 8.50
CA ILE A 61 -9.63 5.98 7.21
C ILE A 61 -9.57 7.48 7.47
N TYR A 62 -8.49 8.13 7.05
CA TYR A 62 -8.29 9.57 7.26
C TYR A 62 -8.45 10.30 5.93
N THR A 63 -9.37 11.26 5.89
CA THR A 63 -9.51 12.17 4.76
C THR A 63 -8.57 13.34 4.98
N ILE A 64 -7.63 13.52 4.05
CA ILE A 64 -6.57 14.51 4.13
C ILE A 64 -6.81 15.60 3.09
N GLN A 65 -6.74 16.85 3.52
CA GLN A 65 -6.67 18.01 2.63
C GLN A 65 -5.23 18.53 2.60
N PHE A 66 -4.66 18.58 1.40
CA PHE A 66 -3.35 19.16 1.14
C PHE A 66 -3.48 20.69 0.91
N PRO A 67 -2.41 21.46 1.15
CA PRO A 67 -2.36 22.86 0.73
C PRO A 67 -2.43 23.00 -0.80
N THR A 68 -2.70 24.21 -1.28
CA THR A 68 -2.60 24.53 -2.72
C THR A 68 -1.13 24.53 -3.16
N GLY A 69 -0.84 23.84 -4.26
CA GLY A 69 0.49 23.73 -4.85
C GLY A 69 0.53 22.64 -5.91
N TRP A 70 1.66 22.48 -6.58
CA TRP A 70 1.85 21.51 -7.65
C TRP A 70 2.35 20.16 -7.15
N TRP A 71 1.95 19.11 -7.84
CA TRP A 71 2.44 17.74 -7.69
C TRP A 71 3.22 17.34 -8.92
N ILE A 72 4.24 16.50 -8.75
CA ILE A 72 4.94 15.87 -9.88
C ILE A 72 4.25 14.52 -10.15
N ASP A 73 3.67 14.33 -11.33
CA ASP A 73 3.33 12.99 -11.81
C ASP A 73 4.64 12.24 -12.07
N ALA A 74 5.01 11.35 -11.15
CA ALA A 74 6.20 10.53 -11.27
C ALA A 74 6.07 9.49 -12.38
N THR A 75 4.84 9.11 -12.73
CA THR A 75 4.50 8.12 -13.77
C THR A 75 4.34 8.70 -15.18
N ALA A 76 4.37 10.02 -15.34
CA ALA A 76 4.40 10.66 -16.66
C ALA A 76 5.65 10.29 -17.46
N SER A 77 5.50 10.11 -18.78
CA SER A 77 6.60 9.73 -19.68
C SER A 77 7.72 10.77 -19.67
N GLU A 78 7.33 12.04 -19.59
CA GLU A 78 8.19 13.22 -19.52
C GLU A 78 9.03 13.22 -18.24
N THR A 79 8.44 12.86 -17.10
CA THR A 79 9.15 12.72 -15.82
C THR A 79 10.13 11.56 -15.85
N ILE A 80 9.74 10.42 -16.40
CA ILE A 80 10.62 9.24 -16.57
C ILE A 80 11.82 9.57 -17.48
N ALA A 81 11.58 10.28 -18.59
CA ALA A 81 12.63 10.74 -19.49
C ALA A 81 13.58 11.74 -18.79
N ALA A 82 13.03 12.74 -18.09
CA ALA A 82 13.82 13.72 -17.34
C ALA A 82 14.68 13.08 -16.24
N LEU A 83 14.15 12.10 -15.50
CA LEU A 83 14.89 11.30 -14.52
C LEU A 83 16.04 10.52 -15.17
N SER A 84 15.76 9.88 -16.32
CA SER A 84 16.76 9.10 -17.07
C SER A 84 17.87 9.96 -17.67
N GLU A 85 17.57 11.17 -18.13
CA GLU A 85 18.55 12.05 -18.78
C GLU A 85 19.33 12.93 -17.80
N LYS A 86 18.67 13.48 -16.77
CA LYS A 86 19.24 14.52 -15.90
C LYS A 86 19.72 14.00 -14.55
N PHE A 87 19.25 12.83 -14.14
CA PHE A 87 19.46 12.31 -12.78
C PHE A 87 19.98 10.87 -12.74
N ALA A 88 20.41 10.28 -13.87
CA ALA A 88 21.02 8.96 -13.95
C ALA A 88 22.19 8.78 -12.94
N ASP A 89 23.10 9.76 -12.85
CA ASP A 89 24.23 9.75 -11.92
C ASP A 89 23.83 9.72 -10.43
N ARG A 90 22.57 10.04 -10.11
CA ARG A 90 22.00 9.94 -8.74
C ARG A 90 21.16 8.67 -8.54
N LEU A 91 20.79 7.98 -9.62
CA LEU A 91 20.01 6.73 -9.61
C LEU A 91 20.90 5.53 -9.95
N THR A 92 22.12 5.50 -9.41
CA THR A 92 23.18 4.51 -9.69
C THR A 92 22.83 3.05 -9.40
N MET A 93 21.69 2.80 -8.76
CA MET A 93 21.17 1.45 -8.49
C MET A 93 20.60 0.79 -9.75
N LEU A 94 20.26 1.58 -10.78
CA LEU A 94 19.76 1.10 -12.06
C LEU A 94 20.90 0.80 -13.04
N HIS A 95 20.92 -0.43 -13.54
CA HIS A 95 21.81 -0.88 -14.62
C HIS A 95 21.13 -0.83 -16.00
N GLU A 96 19.86 -0.41 -16.04
CA GLU A 96 19.01 -0.32 -17.22
C GLU A 96 18.17 0.98 -17.18
N PRO A 97 17.58 1.43 -18.31
CA PRO A 97 16.78 2.65 -18.34
C PRO A 97 15.62 2.62 -17.35
N LEU A 98 15.32 3.76 -16.71
CA LEU A 98 14.14 3.90 -15.86
C LEU A 98 12.87 3.72 -16.71
N THR A 99 11.88 3.03 -16.15
CA THR A 99 10.59 2.76 -16.80
C THR A 99 9.46 2.83 -15.79
N MET A 100 8.21 2.86 -16.27
CA MET A 100 7.03 2.83 -15.40
C MET A 100 7.00 1.60 -14.47
N SER A 101 7.51 0.43 -14.90
CA SER A 101 7.54 -0.78 -14.07
C SER A 101 8.45 -0.66 -12.84
N HIS A 102 9.47 0.19 -12.90
CA HIS A 102 10.32 0.51 -11.74
C HIS A 102 9.56 1.36 -10.72
N LEU A 103 8.81 2.36 -11.19
CA LEU A 103 8.03 3.28 -10.35
C LEU A 103 6.83 2.60 -9.68
N THR A 104 6.18 1.67 -10.39
CA THR A 104 5.10 0.83 -9.85
C THR A 104 5.63 -0.47 -9.20
N GLY A 105 6.94 -0.59 -9.04
CA GLY A 105 7.60 -1.82 -8.59
C GLY A 105 7.57 -2.02 -7.07
N ASP A 106 8.25 -3.08 -6.63
CA ASP A 106 8.44 -3.40 -5.21
C ASP A 106 9.80 -2.95 -4.64
N ASP A 107 10.69 -2.39 -5.47
CA ASP A 107 11.93 -1.79 -4.98
C ASP A 107 11.63 -0.45 -4.28
N ARG A 108 11.49 -0.54 -2.96
CA ARG A 108 11.28 0.60 -2.06
C ARG A 108 12.53 1.47 -1.90
N ASN A 109 13.72 0.95 -2.16
CA ASN A 109 14.94 1.77 -2.16
C ASN A 109 14.95 2.66 -3.41
N LEU A 110 14.66 2.09 -4.58
CA LEU A 110 14.64 2.84 -5.84
C LEU A 110 13.52 3.88 -5.86
N THR A 111 12.29 3.49 -5.51
CA THR A 111 11.15 4.42 -5.50
C THR A 111 11.33 5.55 -4.47
N SER A 112 11.97 5.28 -3.33
CA SER A 112 12.32 6.34 -2.36
C SER A 112 13.44 7.26 -2.87
N ALA A 113 14.49 6.70 -3.48
CA ALA A 113 15.59 7.48 -4.05
C ALA A 113 15.12 8.42 -5.18
N ILE A 114 14.17 7.96 -6.02
CA ILE A 114 13.53 8.82 -7.03
C ILE A 114 12.75 9.96 -6.36
N ALA A 115 11.96 9.68 -5.33
CA ALA A 115 11.22 10.70 -4.59
C ALA A 115 12.15 11.73 -3.89
N GLU A 116 13.31 11.29 -3.38
CA GLU A 116 14.34 12.13 -2.79
C GLU A 116 15.03 13.03 -3.82
N VAL A 117 15.44 12.46 -4.97
CA VAL A 117 16.00 13.23 -6.10
C VAL A 117 15.02 14.31 -6.56
N LEU A 118 13.73 13.99 -6.68
CA LEU A 118 12.71 14.97 -7.06
C LEU A 118 12.52 16.06 -5.99
N ARG A 119 12.51 15.71 -4.69
CA ARG A 119 12.43 16.67 -3.57
C ARG A 119 13.56 17.68 -3.59
N ASP A 120 14.77 17.23 -3.90
CA ASP A 120 15.98 18.00 -3.74
C ASP A 120 16.38 18.79 -4.97
N GLN A 121 16.07 18.28 -6.18
CA GLN A 121 16.55 18.86 -7.44
C GLN A 121 15.46 19.63 -8.21
N VAL A 122 14.16 19.44 -7.91
CA VAL A 122 13.09 20.15 -8.61
C VAL A 122 12.68 21.42 -7.86
N VAL A 123 12.68 22.52 -8.60
CA VAL A 123 12.11 23.82 -8.27
C VAL A 123 11.23 24.22 -9.45
N LEU A 124 10.09 24.86 -9.18
CA LEU A 124 9.12 25.28 -10.18
C LEU A 124 9.50 26.65 -10.77
N ASP A 125 8.89 27.04 -11.89
CA ASP A 125 9.17 28.31 -12.58
C ASP A 125 8.88 29.58 -11.75
N ASP A 126 8.18 29.44 -10.61
CA ASP A 126 7.87 30.49 -9.64
C ASP A 126 8.79 30.46 -8.39
N ASP A 127 9.93 29.77 -8.47
CA ASP A 127 10.89 29.49 -7.39
C ASP A 127 10.32 28.68 -6.20
N THR A 128 9.09 28.15 -6.30
CA THR A 128 8.50 27.30 -5.25
C THR A 128 8.91 25.83 -5.39
N LYS A 129 8.72 25.04 -4.32
CA LYS A 129 8.88 23.58 -4.36
C LYS A 129 7.53 22.88 -4.62
N PRO A 130 7.52 21.75 -5.34
CA PRO A 130 6.33 20.90 -5.41
C PRO A 130 5.96 20.35 -4.02
N LEU A 131 4.68 20.03 -3.83
CA LEU A 131 4.17 19.44 -2.60
C LEU A 131 4.64 17.99 -2.39
N GLY A 132 4.97 17.30 -3.48
CA GLY A 132 5.27 15.88 -3.47
C GLY A 132 5.11 15.27 -4.85
N ILE A 133 5.00 13.94 -4.87
CA ILE A 133 4.75 13.16 -6.07
C ILE A 133 3.35 12.53 -6.06
N GLU A 134 2.75 12.45 -7.24
CA GLU A 134 1.63 11.56 -7.52
C GLU A 134 2.07 10.43 -8.47
N PHE A 135 1.47 9.26 -8.32
CA PHE A 135 1.86 8.07 -9.07
C PHE A 135 0.73 7.05 -9.18
N LEU A 136 0.69 6.28 -10.25
CA LEU A 136 -0.27 5.19 -10.42
C LEU A 136 0.01 4.03 -9.44
N SER A 137 -1.05 3.52 -8.81
CA SER A 137 -1.00 2.30 -8.02
C SER A 137 -0.80 1.07 -8.90
N LYS A 138 0.16 0.22 -8.55
CA LYS A 138 0.37 -1.09 -9.21
C LYS A 138 -0.82 -2.05 -9.11
N HIS A 139 -1.78 -1.77 -8.20
CA HIS A 139 -3.01 -2.54 -8.02
C HIS A 139 -4.19 -1.99 -8.84
N GLY A 140 -3.96 -0.94 -9.64
CA GLY A 140 -4.98 -0.28 -10.46
C GLY A 140 -5.94 0.61 -9.65
N SER A 141 -7.04 1.00 -10.30
CA SER A 141 -8.14 1.76 -9.72
C SER A 141 -9.25 0.85 -9.18
N SER A 142 -9.91 1.27 -8.11
CA SER A 142 -11.22 0.72 -7.74
C SER A 142 -12.31 1.33 -8.61
N SER A 143 -13.50 0.73 -8.62
CA SER A 143 -14.68 1.23 -9.38
C SER A 143 -15.13 2.65 -9.00
N ALA A 144 -14.68 3.17 -7.85
CA ALA A 144 -15.00 4.51 -7.35
C ALA A 144 -13.75 5.42 -7.16
N GLY A 145 -12.55 4.94 -7.51
CA GLY A 145 -11.29 5.63 -7.26
C GLY A 145 -10.46 5.86 -8.52
N SER A 146 -9.52 6.81 -8.48
CA SER A 146 -8.60 7.09 -9.59
C SER A 146 -7.49 6.05 -9.74
N GLY A 147 -7.18 5.29 -8.67
CA GLY A 147 -5.98 4.46 -8.62
C GLY A 147 -4.68 5.25 -8.46
N VAL A 148 -4.76 6.58 -8.28
CA VAL A 148 -3.61 7.45 -8.00
C VAL A 148 -3.27 7.39 -6.51
N CYS A 149 -1.98 7.34 -6.22
CA CYS A 149 -1.38 7.45 -4.90
C CYS A 149 -0.59 8.76 -4.80
N TRP A 150 -0.51 9.32 -3.60
CA TRP A 150 0.19 10.57 -3.31
C TRP A 150 1.23 10.36 -2.21
N ALA A 151 2.42 10.97 -2.37
CA ALA A 151 3.44 11.05 -1.33
C ALA A 151 3.87 12.51 -1.15
N HIS A 152 3.46 13.10 -0.02
CA HIS A 152 3.73 14.49 0.34
C HIS A 152 5.06 14.64 1.08
N TRP A 153 5.87 15.62 0.72
CA TRP A 153 7.05 15.99 1.50
C TRP A 153 6.65 16.93 2.64
N MET A 154 6.76 16.44 3.87
CA MET A 154 6.58 17.28 5.05
C MET A 154 7.73 18.29 5.15
N SER A 155 7.40 19.55 5.46
CA SER A 155 8.41 20.54 5.82
C SER A 155 8.94 20.27 7.22
N ASP A 156 10.27 20.29 7.38
CA ASP A 156 10.92 20.19 8.69
C ASP A 156 10.79 21.49 9.51
N ASP A 157 10.36 22.59 8.88
CA ASP A 157 10.16 23.87 9.55
C ASP A 157 8.82 23.90 10.33
N ARG A 158 8.91 23.44 11.58
CA ARG A 158 7.82 23.48 12.57
C ARG A 158 7.43 24.89 13.04
N ASN A 159 8.18 25.93 12.64
CA ASN A 159 8.00 27.32 13.10
C ASN A 159 7.41 28.26 12.04
N GLN A 160 7.37 27.87 10.76
CA GLN A 160 6.80 28.71 9.70
C GLN A 160 5.31 28.46 9.44
N SER A 161 4.62 29.53 9.04
CA SER A 161 3.21 29.55 8.59
C SER A 161 2.99 28.87 7.23
N THR A 162 3.73 27.80 6.94
CA THR A 162 3.51 26.94 5.78
C THR A 162 2.09 26.38 5.85
N PRO A 163 1.27 26.49 4.79
CA PRO A 163 -0.08 25.95 4.83
C PRO A 163 0.00 24.43 5.02
N GLN A 164 -0.47 23.96 6.18
CA GLN A 164 -0.24 22.60 6.62
C GLN A 164 -1.25 21.62 6.01
N LEU A 165 -0.82 20.38 5.86
CA LEU A 165 -1.70 19.23 5.65
C LEU A 165 -2.72 19.13 6.79
N GLN A 166 -4.00 19.03 6.46
CA GLN A 166 -5.10 18.96 7.44
C GLN A 166 -5.83 17.62 7.36
N VAL A 167 -6.14 17.05 8.52
CA VAL A 167 -7.09 15.94 8.63
C VAL A 167 -8.49 16.55 8.64
N VAL A 168 -9.25 16.36 7.56
CA VAL A 168 -10.62 16.89 7.41
C VAL A 168 -11.71 15.84 7.64
N GLY A 169 -11.33 14.56 7.68
CA GLY A 169 -12.22 13.44 7.99
C GLY A 169 -11.47 12.32 8.70
N LYS A 170 -12.20 11.56 9.52
CA LYS A 170 -11.70 10.37 10.21
C LYS A 170 -12.86 9.40 10.40
N ASP A 171 -12.90 8.40 9.54
CA ASP A 171 -13.94 7.36 9.54
C ASP A 171 -13.39 6.10 10.19
N ALA A 172 -14.15 5.52 11.12
CA ALA A 172 -13.81 4.22 11.68
C ALA A 172 -13.97 3.13 10.60
N ILE A 173 -13.19 2.06 10.70
CA ILE A 173 -13.39 0.88 9.85
C ILE A 173 -14.58 0.10 10.43
N ASP A 174 -15.79 0.38 9.93
CA ASP A 174 -17.03 -0.29 10.36
C ASP A 174 -16.95 -1.80 10.01
N PRO A 175 -17.18 -2.72 10.95
CA PRO A 175 -17.23 -4.15 10.67
C PRO A 175 -18.24 -4.57 9.58
N ASN A 176 -19.24 -3.72 9.30
CA ASN A 176 -20.28 -3.94 8.28
C ASN A 176 -19.98 -3.19 6.96
N ASP A 177 -18.80 -2.55 6.84
CA ASP A 177 -18.40 -1.84 5.64
C ASP A 177 -18.32 -2.79 4.42
N THR A 178 -18.78 -2.31 3.26
CA THR A 178 -18.88 -3.13 2.05
C THR A 178 -17.51 -3.40 1.40
N ASP A 179 -16.59 -2.44 1.44
CA ASP A 179 -15.23 -2.63 0.94
C ASP A 179 -14.42 -3.55 1.86
N LEU A 180 -14.68 -3.50 3.18
CA LEU A 180 -14.16 -4.44 4.15
C LEU A 180 -14.68 -5.86 3.92
N ALA A 181 -15.98 -6.04 3.67
CA ALA A 181 -16.58 -7.33 3.33
C ALA A 181 -16.04 -7.90 2.00
N LEU A 182 -15.77 -7.03 1.01
CA LEU A 182 -15.10 -7.41 -0.23
C LEU A 182 -13.64 -7.83 0.01
N ALA A 183 -12.89 -7.07 0.81
CA ALA A 183 -11.52 -7.39 1.19
C ALA A 183 -11.42 -8.69 2.00
N GLN A 184 -12.36 -8.94 2.92
CA GLN A 184 -12.51 -10.19 3.65
C GLN A 184 -12.64 -11.39 2.71
N ARG A 185 -13.58 -11.33 1.77
CA ARG A 185 -13.81 -12.40 0.78
C ARG A 185 -12.61 -12.59 -0.15
N TYR A 186 -11.96 -11.52 -0.59
CA TYR A 186 -10.83 -11.59 -1.51
C TYR A 186 -9.53 -12.09 -0.87
N CYS A 187 -9.26 -11.70 0.38
CA CYS A 187 -8.07 -12.15 1.13
C CYS A 187 -8.28 -13.44 1.92
N GLY A 188 -9.52 -13.93 2.06
CA GLY A 188 -9.85 -15.09 2.89
C GLY A 188 -9.77 -14.81 4.39
N ILE A 189 -10.04 -13.57 4.80
CA ILE A 189 -9.94 -13.13 6.20
C ILE A 189 -11.33 -12.87 6.82
N ARG A 190 -11.45 -13.04 8.14
CA ARG A 190 -12.66 -12.84 8.95
C ARG A 190 -12.40 -11.80 10.05
N LEU A 191 -13.43 -11.09 10.46
CA LEU A 191 -13.43 -10.20 11.62
C LEU A 191 -14.04 -10.92 12.81
N ARG A 192 -13.50 -10.64 14.01
CA ARG A 192 -14.02 -11.07 15.31
C ARG A 192 -14.66 -9.90 16.04
#